data_AF-A0A2E9VHH2-F1
#
_entry.id   AF-A0A2E9VHH2-F1
#
_cell.length_a   1.000
_cell.length_b   1.000
_cell.length_c   1.000
_cell.angle_alpha   90.00
_cell.angle_beta   90.00
_cell.angle_gamma   90.00
#
_symmetry.space_group_name_H-M   'P 1'
#
loop_
_entity.id
_entity.type
_entity.pdbx_description
1 polymer ?
#
loop_
_entity_poly.entity_id
_entity_poly.type
_entity_poly.pdbx_seq_one_letter_code
_entity_poly.pdbx_strand_id
1 'polypeptide(L)'
;MSKDPNSSKYMISATITANGVVDRSDVVGAIFGQTEGLLGDELDLRDLQKSGRMGRIEVDIKSSKGKSKGDITISSSMDQVETSVFAAALETVERVGPCKATLKVIALEDTRAGKHDQIVERARELLVNIVSESRSTGGDITDSVRQLVQTEEIILFGGKLPAGPNVEQSDAIILVEGRADVLNMLRHGIKNCISVEGTNIPAEIVELSKARTVTAFVDGDRGGEMILRELFQVAEIDFVARAPTNTEVEHLAHKQVMKCLRDKSTTDVFQDKHKWARADGKKKRSRRGGRKSKAKKADDVAKASEEPSASESADVSEPPAEEAAQLEATEAAPEVASSRPTEADALLEHLDALKGSKNARLLADDKVSVELPITKLQEQLQKKGNNGVNALVMDGIITQRLVDLVPDAGISTVVAEKKGPLPRKPVAIKLYTRKDLS
;
A
#
# COMPACT_ATOMS: atom_id res chain seq x y z
N MET A 1 55.94 15.85 -11.01
CA MET A 1 54.48 15.71 -11.24
C MET A 1 53.78 16.08 -9.94
N SER A 2 53.06 17.20 -9.92
CA SER A 2 52.25 17.59 -8.76
C SER A 2 50.97 16.76 -8.78
N LYS A 3 50.75 15.88 -7.80
CA LYS A 3 49.47 15.18 -7.66
C LYS A 3 48.41 16.17 -7.18
N ASP A 4 47.23 16.15 -7.78
CA ASP A 4 46.11 17.01 -7.37
C ASP A 4 45.66 16.72 -5.93
N PRO A 5 45.29 17.75 -5.15
CA PRO A 5 44.89 17.60 -3.74
C PRO A 5 43.49 16.98 -3.53
N ASN A 6 42.85 16.45 -4.57
CA ASN A 6 41.39 16.17 -4.59
C ASN A 6 41.02 14.68 -4.45
N SER A 7 41.94 13.82 -3.98
CA SER A 7 41.65 12.40 -3.70
C SER A 7 41.49 12.07 -2.21
N SER A 8 41.14 13.05 -1.37
CA SER A 8 40.76 12.75 0.01
C SER A 8 39.48 11.89 -0.01
N LYS A 9 39.54 10.74 0.66
CA LYS A 9 38.39 9.86 0.93
C LYS A 9 37.70 10.27 2.22
N TYR A 10 38.47 10.69 3.21
CA TYR A 10 38.02 11.01 4.56
C TYR A 10 38.57 12.36 5.02
N MET A 11 37.83 13.02 5.90
CA MET A 11 38.24 14.24 6.60
C MET A 11 38.09 14.03 8.10
N ILE A 12 39.17 14.28 8.84
CA ILE A 12 39.20 14.27 10.30
C ILE A 12 39.10 15.71 10.77
N SER A 13 38.12 16.00 11.62
CA SER A 13 37.94 17.29 12.28
C SER A 13 38.15 17.11 13.78
N ALA A 14 39.08 17.84 14.38
CA ALA A 14 39.42 17.77 15.79
C ALA A 14 39.58 19.16 16.41
N THR A 15 39.27 19.32 17.70
CA THR A 15 39.53 20.56 18.45
C THR A 15 40.68 20.32 19.44
N ILE A 16 41.58 21.30 19.54
CA ILE A 16 42.62 21.38 20.56
C ILE A 16 42.30 22.45 21.60
N THR A 17 42.55 22.16 22.88
CA THR A 17 42.62 23.14 23.96
C THR A 17 43.94 23.01 24.71
N ALA A 18 44.69 24.10 24.90
CA ALA A 18 45.97 24.14 25.60
C ALA A 18 45.99 25.19 26.71
N ASN A 19 46.64 24.85 27.83
CA ASN A 19 46.81 25.73 28.99
C ASN A 19 48.10 26.56 28.88
N GLY A 20 48.14 27.44 27.89
CA GLY A 20 49.21 28.41 27.67
C GLY A 20 48.99 29.15 26.35
N VAL A 21 50.05 29.78 25.83
CA VAL A 21 50.11 30.29 24.46
C VAL A 21 50.92 29.29 23.64
N VAL A 22 50.34 28.79 22.55
CA VAL A 22 50.97 27.85 21.62
C VAL A 22 50.69 28.27 20.19
N ASP A 23 51.66 28.04 19.30
CA ASP A 23 51.59 28.39 17.88
C ASP A 23 51.25 27.19 17.00
N ARG A 24 50.88 27.46 15.74
CA ARG A 24 50.57 26.42 14.74
C ARG A 24 51.69 25.38 14.60
N SER A 25 52.95 25.81 14.65
CA SER A 25 54.13 24.94 14.58
C SER A 25 54.20 23.95 15.74
N ASP A 26 53.82 24.38 16.95
CA ASP A 26 53.87 23.54 18.14
C ASP A 26 52.82 22.42 18.07
N VAL A 27 51.61 22.75 17.60
CA VAL A 27 50.50 21.80 17.45
C VAL A 27 50.86 20.72 16.43
N VAL A 28 51.37 21.12 15.26
CA VAL A 28 51.82 20.19 14.23
C VAL A 28 53.00 19.35 14.75
N GLY A 29 54.01 19.98 15.35
CA GLY A 29 55.17 19.27 15.91
C GLY A 29 54.80 18.26 17.00
N ALA A 30 53.79 18.56 17.82
CA ALA A 30 53.28 17.66 18.83
C ALA A 30 52.49 16.48 18.24
N ILE A 31 51.63 16.71 17.25
CA ILE A 31 50.92 15.63 16.55
C ILE A 31 51.94 14.67 15.93
N PHE A 32 52.87 15.18 15.13
CA PHE A 32 53.93 14.33 14.55
C PHE A 32 54.71 13.61 15.65
N GLY A 33 55.33 14.34 16.60
CA GLY A 33 56.25 13.75 17.57
C GLY A 33 55.63 12.83 18.64
N GLN A 34 54.32 12.88 18.90
CA GLN A 34 53.65 11.99 19.87
C GLN A 34 52.87 10.84 19.23
N THR A 35 52.49 10.91 17.94
CA THR A 35 51.87 9.77 17.25
C THR A 35 52.88 8.94 16.44
N GLU A 36 54.01 9.53 16.04
CA GLU A 36 55.16 8.82 15.44
C GLU A 36 55.69 7.77 16.44
N GLY A 37 55.79 6.51 15.97
CA GLY A 37 56.19 5.36 16.80
C GLY A 37 55.07 4.64 17.58
N LEU A 38 53.86 5.21 17.69
CA LEU A 38 52.70 4.50 18.29
C LEU A 38 51.93 3.63 17.31
N LEU A 39 52.00 3.95 16.01
CA LEU A 39 51.12 3.39 14.97
C LEU A 39 51.80 2.36 14.06
N GLY A 40 53.09 2.08 14.27
CA GLY A 40 53.90 1.22 13.40
C GLY A 40 54.32 1.88 12.08
N ASP A 41 55.25 1.24 11.38
CA ASP A 41 55.96 1.82 10.22
C ASP A 41 55.03 2.14 9.03
N GLU A 42 53.95 1.38 8.85
CA GLU A 42 52.98 1.60 7.75
C GLU A 42 52.10 2.86 7.93
N LEU A 43 52.06 3.39 9.16
CA LEU A 43 51.26 4.54 9.57
C LEU A 43 52.12 5.75 10.01
N ASP A 44 53.42 5.76 9.69
CA ASP A 44 54.27 6.94 9.91
C ASP A 44 53.74 8.14 9.10
N LEU A 45 53.36 9.20 9.82
CA LEU A 45 52.87 10.45 9.26
C LEU A 45 53.81 11.08 8.23
N ARG A 46 55.13 10.95 8.39
CA ARG A 46 56.10 11.51 7.44
C ARG A 46 55.98 10.83 6.08
N ASP A 47 55.83 9.52 6.08
CA ASP A 47 55.77 8.71 4.86
C ASP A 47 54.35 8.66 4.27
N LEU A 48 53.31 8.72 5.10
CA LEU A 48 51.94 8.99 4.67
C LEU A 48 51.81 10.35 3.97
N GLN A 49 52.50 11.39 4.46
CA GLN A 49 52.49 12.71 3.83
C GLN A 49 53.33 12.76 2.54
N LYS A 50 54.51 12.12 2.51
CA LYS A 50 55.33 12.00 1.26
C LYS A 50 54.63 11.20 0.16
N SER A 51 53.94 10.11 0.52
CA SER A 51 53.21 9.27 -0.43
C SER A 51 51.91 9.91 -0.95
N GLY A 52 51.39 10.91 -0.23
CA GLY A 52 50.10 11.57 -0.49
C GLY A 52 48.90 10.81 0.11
N ARG A 53 49.14 9.81 0.96
CA ARG A 53 48.08 9.11 1.72
C ARG A 53 47.43 10.03 2.76
N MET A 54 48.22 10.92 3.36
CA MET A 54 47.72 12.02 4.21
C MET A 54 47.94 13.38 3.53
N GLY A 55 46.97 14.28 3.69
CA GLY A 55 47.04 15.67 3.28
C GLY A 55 47.90 16.54 4.19
N ARG A 56 47.69 17.87 4.13
CA ARG A 56 48.32 18.79 5.09
C ARG A 56 47.46 18.86 6.35
N ILE A 57 48.13 18.96 7.51
CA ILE A 57 47.47 19.26 8.77
C ILE A 57 47.19 20.77 8.80
N GLU A 58 45.91 21.12 8.69
CA GLU A 58 45.43 22.49 8.84
C GLU A 58 45.09 22.70 10.31
N VAL A 59 45.59 23.80 10.88
CA VAL A 59 45.44 24.13 12.30
C VAL A 59 45.22 25.63 12.40
N ASP A 60 44.04 26.01 12.88
CA ASP A 60 43.67 27.39 13.15
C ASP A 60 43.57 27.58 14.66
N ILE A 61 44.55 28.26 15.26
CA ILE A 61 44.65 28.42 16.71
C ILE A 61 44.51 29.89 17.14
N LYS A 62 43.72 30.10 18.20
CA LYS A 62 43.44 31.41 18.79
C LYS A 62 43.82 31.40 20.27
N SER A 63 44.74 32.28 20.63
CA SER A 63 45.30 32.40 21.98
C SER A 63 44.68 33.60 22.70
N SER A 64 44.09 33.39 23.88
CA SER A 64 43.46 34.45 24.68
C SER A 64 43.54 34.16 26.17
N LYS A 65 43.89 35.17 26.98
CA LYS A 65 43.99 35.09 28.45
C LYS A 65 44.79 33.88 28.97
N GLY A 66 45.91 33.56 28.31
CA GLY A 66 46.79 32.45 28.71
C GLY A 66 46.25 31.05 28.43
N LYS A 67 45.22 30.91 27.58
CA LYS A 67 44.77 29.63 27.02
C LYS A 67 44.67 29.73 25.51
N SER A 68 44.95 28.65 24.81
CA SER A 68 44.76 28.53 23.37
C SER A 68 43.64 27.53 23.09
N LYS A 69 42.78 27.87 22.12
CA LYS A 69 41.84 26.95 21.50
C LYS A 69 42.03 27.00 20.00
N GLY A 70 41.94 25.87 19.34
CA GLY A 70 42.03 25.81 17.90
C GLY A 70 41.33 24.59 17.33
N ASP A 71 41.09 24.64 16.04
CA ASP A 71 40.48 23.57 15.27
C ASP A 71 41.50 23.03 14.27
N ILE A 72 41.40 21.73 14.01
CA ILE A 72 42.36 20.94 13.25
C ILE A 72 41.60 20.13 12.21
N THR A 73 42.01 20.29 10.95
CA THR A 73 41.42 19.57 9.82
C THR A 73 42.51 18.78 9.11
N ILE A 74 42.28 17.48 8.93
CA ILE A 74 43.22 16.57 8.27
C ILE A 74 42.48 15.79 7.19
N SER A 75 42.84 16.03 5.93
CA SER A 75 42.39 15.21 4.81
C SER A 75 43.18 13.91 4.73
N SER A 76 42.50 12.78 4.51
CA SER A 76 43.09 11.45 4.36
C SER A 76 42.58 10.75 3.09
N SER A 77 43.44 10.02 2.39
CA SER A 77 43.09 9.08 1.32
C SER A 77 43.33 7.61 1.71
N MET A 78 43.68 7.37 2.98
CA MET A 78 43.81 6.06 3.61
C MET A 78 42.43 5.39 3.75
N ASP A 79 42.40 4.13 4.16
CA ASP A 79 41.12 3.43 4.34
C ASP A 79 40.47 3.75 5.70
N GLN A 80 39.20 3.37 5.85
CA GLN A 80 38.37 3.77 7.00
C GLN A 80 39.00 3.34 8.34
N VAL A 81 39.53 2.11 8.41
CA VAL A 81 40.17 1.55 9.61
C VAL A 81 41.43 2.32 9.96
N GLU A 82 42.33 2.50 8.98
CA GLU A 82 43.59 3.23 9.17
C GLU A 82 43.35 4.68 9.60
N THR A 83 42.38 5.35 8.97
CA THR A 83 42.01 6.73 9.30
C THR A 83 41.37 6.84 10.68
N SER A 84 40.58 5.84 11.11
CA SER A 84 40.00 5.79 12.46
C SER A 84 41.05 5.54 13.54
N VAL A 85 42.00 4.63 13.29
CA VAL A 85 43.13 4.36 14.19
C VAL A 85 44.01 5.60 14.34
N PHE A 86 44.30 6.29 13.24
CA PHE A 86 45.02 7.56 13.29
C PHE A 86 44.23 8.65 14.05
N ALA A 87 42.92 8.78 13.81
CA ALA A 87 42.08 9.73 14.52
C ALA A 87 42.09 9.49 16.04
N ALA A 88 42.02 8.22 16.49
CA ALA A 88 42.16 7.87 17.90
C ALA A 88 43.56 8.23 18.47
N ALA A 89 44.62 8.08 17.69
CA ALA A 89 45.98 8.48 18.08
C ALA A 89 46.14 10.01 18.26
N LEU A 90 45.36 10.83 17.57
CA LEU A 90 45.36 12.29 17.82
C LEU A 90 44.92 12.62 19.25
N GLU A 91 44.04 11.81 19.85
CA GLU A 91 43.54 12.05 21.22
C GLU A 91 44.56 11.69 22.31
N THR A 92 45.62 10.93 21.99
CA THR A 92 46.69 10.59 22.95
C THR A 92 47.70 11.70 23.16
N VAL A 93 47.59 12.82 22.42
CA VAL A 93 48.53 13.95 22.49
C VAL A 93 48.20 14.83 23.71
N GLU A 94 48.96 14.64 24.79
CA GLU A 94 48.77 15.35 26.08
C GLU A 94 49.51 16.69 26.18
N ARG A 95 50.46 16.96 25.27
CA ARG A 95 51.37 18.12 25.37
C ARG A 95 51.59 18.78 24.02
N VAL A 96 51.56 20.10 24.00
CA VAL A 96 51.89 20.91 22.82
C VAL A 96 52.89 21.99 23.20
N GLY A 97 54.07 21.94 22.58
CA GLY A 97 55.21 22.74 23.00
C GLY A 97 55.51 22.55 24.50
N PRO A 98 55.66 23.62 25.29
CA PRO A 98 55.84 23.53 26.74
C PRO A 98 54.53 23.28 27.52
N CYS A 99 53.37 23.35 26.88
CA CYS A 99 52.06 23.43 27.55
C CYS A 99 51.33 22.08 27.57
N LYS A 100 50.58 21.81 28.66
CA LYS A 100 49.60 20.70 28.66
C LYS A 100 48.43 21.05 27.75
N ALA A 101 48.04 20.09 26.92
CA ALA A 101 46.98 20.21 25.95
C ALA A 101 46.04 19.00 25.99
N THR A 102 44.91 19.12 25.30
CA THR A 102 43.99 18.02 25.06
C THR A 102 43.42 18.19 23.66
N LEU A 103 43.57 17.16 22.84
CA LEU A 103 42.89 17.03 21.57
C LEU A 103 41.65 16.15 21.72
N LYS A 104 40.62 16.45 20.93
CA LYS A 104 39.42 15.61 20.78
C LYS A 104 39.00 15.59 19.32
N VAL A 105 38.71 14.41 18.79
CA VAL A 105 38.10 14.27 17.47
C VAL A 105 36.62 14.62 17.59
N ILE A 106 36.17 15.53 16.74
CA ILE A 106 34.77 15.98 16.65
C ILE A 106 34.03 15.06 15.66
N ALA A 107 34.64 14.81 14.50
CA ALA A 107 34.03 14.10 13.40
C ALA A 107 35.08 13.39 12.51
N LEU A 108 34.64 12.29 11.91
CA LEU A 108 35.33 11.56 10.85
C LEU A 108 34.33 11.41 9.69
N GLU A 109 34.51 12.20 8.63
CA GLU A 109 33.54 12.31 7.53
C GLU A 109 34.08 11.64 6.25
N ASP A 110 33.25 10.89 5.52
CA ASP A 110 33.58 10.44 4.16
C ASP A 110 33.19 11.52 3.15
N THR A 111 34.19 12.15 2.53
CA THR A 111 34.01 13.28 1.60
C THR A 111 33.33 12.87 0.28
N ARG A 112 33.13 11.57 0.05
CA ARG A 112 32.50 11.01 -1.14
C ARG A 112 31.00 10.79 -0.94
N ALA A 113 30.50 10.69 0.30
CA ALA A 113 29.09 10.43 0.58
C ALA A 113 28.18 11.49 -0.08
N GLY A 114 28.40 12.78 0.19
CA GLY A 114 27.64 13.86 -0.44
C GLY A 114 27.89 14.01 -1.96
N LYS A 115 29.04 13.54 -2.48
CA LYS A 115 29.31 13.53 -3.93
C LYS A 115 28.57 12.39 -4.64
N HIS A 116 28.35 11.27 -3.95
CA HIS A 116 27.57 10.14 -4.47
C HIS A 116 26.14 10.58 -4.79
N ASP A 117 25.49 11.29 -3.87
CA ASP A 117 24.11 11.77 -4.06
C ASP A 117 24.02 12.79 -5.21
N GLN A 118 25.01 13.69 -5.35
CA GLN A 118 25.12 14.59 -6.50
C GLN A 118 25.31 13.85 -7.83
N ILE A 119 26.06 12.74 -7.84
CA ILE A 119 26.24 11.88 -9.02
C ILE A 119 24.93 11.15 -9.37
N VAL A 120 24.19 10.65 -8.37
CA VAL A 120 22.89 10.00 -8.56
C VAL A 120 21.88 10.97 -9.14
N GLU A 121 21.75 12.19 -8.58
CA GLU A 121 20.81 13.19 -9.10
C GLU A 121 21.21 13.65 -10.50
N ARG A 122 22.51 13.88 -10.75
CA ARG A 122 22.96 14.24 -12.10
C ARG A 122 22.75 13.12 -13.12
N ALA A 123 22.90 11.85 -12.72
CA ALA A 123 22.58 10.71 -13.57
C ALA A 123 21.07 10.62 -13.86
N ARG A 124 20.22 10.93 -12.87
CA ARG A 124 18.75 11.03 -13.01
C ARG A 124 18.37 12.10 -14.03
N GLU A 125 18.93 13.31 -13.92
CA GLU A 125 18.73 14.40 -14.90
C GLU A 125 19.13 14.00 -16.32
N LEU A 126 20.34 13.45 -16.50
CA LEU A 126 20.85 13.04 -17.80
C LEU A 126 19.98 11.95 -18.45
N LEU A 127 19.50 10.99 -17.65
CA LEU A 127 18.59 9.94 -18.10
C LEU A 127 17.23 10.50 -18.53
N VAL A 128 16.66 11.43 -17.75
CA VAL A 128 15.41 12.14 -18.11
C VAL A 128 15.57 12.87 -19.44
N ASN A 129 16.69 13.57 -19.66
CA ASN A 129 16.96 14.28 -20.91
C ASN A 129 17.05 13.30 -22.09
N ILE A 130 17.84 12.22 -21.99
CA ILE A 130 17.96 11.19 -23.04
C ILE A 130 16.59 10.57 -23.36
N VAL A 131 15.79 10.23 -22.35
CA VAL A 131 14.44 9.65 -22.52
C VAL A 131 13.43 10.65 -23.10
N SER A 132 13.67 11.96 -22.94
CA SER A 132 12.86 13.02 -23.55
C SER A 132 13.21 13.25 -25.03
N GLU A 133 14.50 13.13 -25.38
CA GLU A 133 15.01 13.26 -26.76
C GLU A 133 14.74 12.00 -27.60
N SER A 134 14.76 10.80 -26.99
CA SER A 134 14.53 9.51 -27.66
C SER A 134 13.06 9.24 -28.01
N ARG A 135 12.32 10.25 -28.47
CA ARG A 135 10.89 10.19 -28.77
C ARG A 135 10.54 9.50 -30.11
N SER A 136 11.51 8.86 -30.77
CA SER A 136 11.42 8.39 -32.16
C SER A 136 11.74 6.90 -32.41
N THR A 137 12.11 6.12 -31.39
CA THR A 137 12.35 4.65 -31.52
C THR A 137 11.75 3.89 -30.36
N GLY A 138 10.82 2.97 -30.65
CA GLY A 138 10.03 2.26 -29.64
C GLY A 138 10.63 0.93 -29.17
N GLY A 139 10.16 0.45 -28.00
CA GLY A 139 10.32 -0.93 -27.54
C GLY A 139 10.98 -1.11 -26.17
N ASP A 140 10.15 -1.36 -25.15
CA ASP A 140 10.39 -2.00 -23.83
C ASP A 140 11.53 -1.53 -22.90
N ILE A 141 12.74 -1.23 -23.37
CA ILE A 141 13.88 -0.90 -22.48
C ILE A 141 13.67 0.44 -21.76
N THR A 142 13.07 1.42 -22.44
CA THR A 142 12.80 2.75 -21.87
C THR A 142 11.77 2.72 -20.75
N ASP A 143 10.84 1.76 -20.74
CA ASP A 143 9.84 1.65 -19.67
C ASP A 143 10.39 0.94 -18.43
N SER A 144 11.26 -0.07 -18.58
CA SER A 144 12.01 -0.64 -17.43
C SER A 144 12.94 0.39 -16.78
N VAL A 145 13.58 1.23 -17.59
CA VAL A 145 14.45 2.32 -17.12
C VAL A 145 13.64 3.47 -16.49
N ARG A 146 12.44 3.77 -17.01
CA ARG A 146 11.50 4.69 -16.34
C ARG A 146 11.02 4.14 -15.00
N GLN A 147 10.68 2.86 -14.89
CA GLN A 147 10.25 2.25 -13.62
C GLN A 147 11.31 2.39 -12.52
N LEU A 148 12.60 2.27 -12.86
CA LEU A 148 13.69 2.48 -11.90
C LEU A 148 13.74 3.92 -11.38
N VAL A 149 13.59 4.93 -12.25
CA VAL A 149 13.54 6.36 -11.85
C VAL A 149 12.21 6.74 -11.19
N GLN A 150 11.13 6.03 -11.52
CA GLN A 150 9.79 6.16 -10.92
C GLN A 150 9.63 5.37 -9.61
N THR A 151 10.73 5.02 -8.94
CA THR A 151 10.68 4.65 -7.52
C THR A 151 10.40 5.93 -6.71
N GLU A 152 9.14 6.35 -6.74
CA GLU A 152 8.61 7.40 -5.86
C GLU A 152 8.67 6.90 -4.42
N GLU A 153 9.05 7.78 -3.50
CA GLU A 153 9.24 7.39 -2.11
C GLU A 153 7.92 6.95 -1.48
N ILE A 154 8.00 5.90 -0.66
CA ILE A 154 6.90 5.44 0.18
C ILE A 154 6.60 6.55 1.20
N ILE A 155 5.39 7.08 1.15
CA ILE A 155 4.91 8.04 2.14
C ILE A 155 4.36 7.31 3.37
N LEU A 156 4.27 8.01 4.50
CA LEU A 156 3.68 7.49 5.74
C LEU A 156 2.27 8.09 5.93
N PHE A 157 1.25 7.39 5.43
CA PHE A 157 -0.14 7.77 5.63
C PHE A 157 -0.52 7.68 7.12
N GLY A 158 -1.23 8.68 7.64
CA GLY A 158 -1.49 8.80 9.08
C GLY A 158 -0.23 8.91 9.96
N GLY A 159 0.94 9.20 9.36
CA GLY A 159 2.23 9.22 10.05
C GLY A 159 2.79 7.85 10.43
N LYS A 160 2.18 6.75 9.97
CA LYS A 160 2.59 5.37 10.32
C LYS A 160 2.58 4.39 9.15
N LEU A 161 1.57 4.44 8.29
CA LEU A 161 1.29 3.37 7.33
C LEU A 161 2.05 3.60 6.01
N PRO A 162 2.90 2.66 5.57
CA PRO A 162 3.49 2.68 4.24
C PRO A 162 2.44 2.80 3.14
N ALA A 163 2.56 3.84 2.32
CA ALA A 163 1.61 4.16 1.25
C ALA A 163 2.32 4.73 0.01
N GLY A 164 1.68 4.59 -1.14
CA GLY A 164 2.04 5.30 -2.36
C GLY A 164 1.59 6.77 -2.32
N PRO A 165 2.26 7.66 -3.06
CA PRO A 165 2.07 9.11 -2.93
C PRO A 165 0.66 9.58 -3.32
N ASN A 166 -0.05 8.83 -4.16
CA ASN A 166 -1.39 9.21 -4.64
C ASN A 166 -2.52 8.68 -3.75
N VAL A 167 -2.23 7.97 -2.64
CA VAL A 167 -3.27 7.42 -1.76
C VAL A 167 -4.20 8.52 -1.27
N GLU A 168 -3.71 9.68 -0.83
CA GLU A 168 -4.57 10.79 -0.36
C GLU A 168 -5.51 11.34 -1.43
N GLN A 169 -5.10 11.32 -2.70
CA GLN A 169 -5.82 11.98 -3.81
C GLN A 169 -6.70 11.02 -4.63
N SER A 170 -6.64 9.71 -4.39
CA SER A 170 -7.32 8.71 -5.22
C SER A 170 -8.67 8.28 -4.64
N ASP A 171 -9.72 8.33 -5.47
CA ASP A 171 -11.08 7.84 -5.15
C ASP A 171 -11.14 6.31 -4.96
N ALA A 172 -10.12 5.59 -5.47
CA ALA A 172 -9.94 4.17 -5.32
C ALA A 172 -8.56 3.86 -4.75
N ILE A 173 -8.49 2.92 -3.80
CA ILE A 173 -7.25 2.50 -3.14
C ILE A 173 -7.09 0.97 -3.18
N ILE A 174 -5.84 0.53 -3.11
CA ILE A 174 -5.49 -0.89 -3.03
C ILE A 174 -4.85 -1.16 -1.67
N LEU A 175 -5.48 -2.00 -0.85
CA LEU A 175 -4.88 -2.46 0.41
C LEU A 175 -3.96 -3.64 0.12
N VAL A 176 -2.75 -3.61 0.68
CA VAL A 176 -1.76 -4.71 0.62
C VAL A 176 -1.30 -5.09 2.03
N GLU A 177 -0.61 -6.22 2.19
CA GLU A 177 -0.21 -6.73 3.51
C GLU A 177 0.92 -5.89 4.11
N GLY A 178 2.02 -5.72 3.37
CA GLY A 178 3.26 -5.14 3.88
C GLY A 178 3.88 -4.03 3.03
N ARG A 179 4.94 -3.43 3.57
CA ARG A 179 5.74 -2.38 2.90
C ARG A 179 6.39 -2.86 1.59
N ALA A 180 6.79 -4.13 1.52
CA ALA A 180 7.41 -4.70 0.32
C ALA A 180 6.42 -4.80 -0.84
N ASP A 181 5.14 -5.08 -0.55
CA ASP A 181 4.07 -5.04 -1.54
C ASP A 181 3.87 -3.62 -2.08
N VAL A 182 3.78 -2.62 -1.19
CA VAL A 182 3.70 -1.20 -1.57
C VAL A 182 4.87 -0.84 -2.50
N LEU A 183 6.09 -1.27 -2.17
CA LEU A 183 7.27 -1.06 -3.01
C LEU A 183 7.16 -1.75 -4.38
N ASN A 184 6.69 -3.00 -4.45
CA ASN A 184 6.51 -3.71 -5.72
C ASN A 184 5.40 -3.06 -6.57
N MET A 185 4.30 -2.65 -5.95
CA MET A 185 3.20 -1.94 -6.59
C MET A 185 3.66 -0.59 -7.18
N LEU A 186 4.48 0.16 -6.45
CA LEU A 186 5.10 1.40 -6.93
C LEU A 186 6.05 1.16 -8.10
N ARG A 187 6.91 0.12 -8.05
CA ARG A 187 7.76 -0.30 -9.19
C ARG A 187 6.94 -0.59 -10.45
N HIS A 188 5.72 -1.10 -10.30
CA HIS A 188 4.79 -1.37 -11.41
C HIS A 188 3.91 -0.16 -11.79
N GLY A 189 4.15 1.02 -11.22
CA GLY A 189 3.46 2.28 -11.54
C GLY A 189 2.15 2.50 -10.78
N ILE A 190 1.86 1.72 -9.74
CA ILE A 190 0.58 1.73 -9.01
C ILE A 190 0.73 2.54 -7.71
N LYS A 191 0.30 3.81 -7.76
CA LYS A 191 0.60 4.84 -6.75
C LYS A 191 -0.44 4.99 -5.63
N ASN A 192 -1.55 4.27 -5.71
CA ASN A 192 -2.69 4.33 -4.80
C ASN A 192 -2.77 3.08 -3.88
N CYS A 193 -1.63 2.48 -3.57
CA CYS A 193 -1.51 1.32 -2.68
C CYS A 193 -1.16 1.77 -1.24
N ILE A 194 -1.70 1.09 -0.23
CA ILE A 194 -1.41 1.32 1.20
C ILE A 194 -1.36 -0.02 1.94
N SER A 195 -0.37 -0.22 2.81
CA SER A 195 -0.25 -1.45 3.59
C SER A 195 -1.07 -1.41 4.89
N VAL A 196 -1.58 -2.56 5.30
CA VAL A 196 -2.24 -2.74 6.61
C VAL A 196 -1.29 -3.16 7.74
N GLU A 197 -0.04 -3.51 7.41
CA GLU A 197 1.01 -3.98 8.34
C GLU A 197 0.59 -5.22 9.16
N GLY A 198 -0.02 -6.20 8.48
CA GLY A 198 -0.41 -7.49 9.04
C GLY A 198 -1.89 -7.59 9.44
N THR A 199 -2.19 -8.38 10.47
CA THR A 199 -3.58 -8.73 10.83
C THR A 199 -4.30 -7.70 11.73
N ASN A 200 -3.58 -6.81 12.41
CA ASN A 200 -4.19 -5.80 13.28
C ASN A 200 -4.48 -4.51 12.50
N ILE A 201 -5.65 -4.43 11.89
CA ILE A 201 -5.99 -3.39 10.92
C ILE A 201 -6.11 -2.01 11.60
N PRO A 202 -5.39 -0.98 11.10
CA PRO A 202 -5.44 0.38 11.63
C PRO A 202 -6.82 1.04 11.46
N ALA A 203 -7.18 1.94 12.39
CA ALA A 203 -8.43 2.69 12.33
C ALA A 203 -8.51 3.61 11.10
N GLU A 204 -7.36 4.11 10.66
CA GLU A 204 -7.17 4.92 9.46
C GLU A 204 -7.63 4.17 8.19
N ILE A 205 -7.40 2.85 8.12
CA ILE A 205 -7.88 2.00 7.02
C ILE A 205 -9.40 1.83 7.07
N VAL A 206 -9.97 1.67 8.26
CA VAL A 206 -11.42 1.56 8.46
C VAL A 206 -12.14 2.84 8.05
N GLU A 207 -11.59 4.01 8.37
CA GLU A 207 -12.13 5.31 7.93
C GLU A 207 -12.02 5.48 6.41
N LEU A 208 -10.83 5.22 5.83
CA LEU A 208 -10.61 5.22 4.38
C LEU A 208 -11.60 4.34 3.63
N SER A 209 -11.95 3.18 4.19
CA SER A 209 -12.81 2.20 3.54
C SER A 209 -14.23 2.70 3.25
N LYS A 210 -14.75 3.63 4.06
CA LYS A 210 -16.09 4.20 3.92
C LYS A 210 -16.17 5.28 2.86
N ALA A 211 -15.06 5.98 2.61
CA ALA A 211 -15.02 7.13 1.71
C ALA A 211 -14.70 6.75 0.25
N ARG A 212 -14.11 5.58 0.00
CA ARG A 212 -13.42 5.25 -1.26
C ARG A 212 -13.87 3.90 -1.83
N THR A 213 -13.37 3.57 -3.02
CA THR A 213 -13.49 2.21 -3.57
C THR A 213 -12.27 1.39 -3.15
N VAL A 214 -12.48 0.31 -2.40
CA VAL A 214 -11.38 -0.49 -1.84
C VAL A 214 -11.18 -1.80 -2.58
N THR A 215 -9.96 -2.06 -3.03
CA THR A 215 -9.53 -3.39 -3.49
C THR A 215 -8.51 -3.97 -2.51
N ALA A 216 -8.86 -5.02 -1.78
CA ALA A 216 -7.89 -5.77 -1.00
C ALA A 216 -7.08 -6.67 -1.95
N PHE A 217 -5.76 -6.57 -1.95
CA PHE A 217 -4.85 -7.41 -2.73
C PHE A 217 -3.88 -8.12 -1.78
N VAL A 218 -4.09 -9.42 -1.59
CA VAL A 218 -3.36 -10.23 -0.61
C VAL A 218 -2.65 -11.42 -1.26
N ASP A 219 -1.78 -12.03 -0.48
CA ASP A 219 -0.96 -13.17 -0.87
C ASP A 219 -1.74 -14.45 -1.16
N GLY A 220 -1.07 -15.33 -1.90
CA GLY A 220 -1.59 -16.62 -2.34
C GLY A 220 -1.58 -17.69 -1.25
N ASP A 221 -1.36 -17.32 0.00
CA ASP A 221 -0.94 -18.18 1.10
C ASP A 221 -1.99 -18.25 2.23
N ARG A 222 -1.57 -18.62 3.44
CA ARG A 222 -2.38 -18.66 4.67
C ARG A 222 -2.47 -17.30 5.37
N GLY A 223 -1.40 -16.49 5.35
CA GLY A 223 -1.32 -15.13 5.91
C GLY A 223 -2.33 -14.19 5.27
N GLY A 224 -2.32 -14.09 3.95
CA GLY A 224 -3.27 -13.28 3.20
C GLY A 224 -4.74 -13.69 3.42
N GLU A 225 -5.00 -14.99 3.65
CA GLU A 225 -6.35 -15.47 4.05
C GLU A 225 -6.77 -14.93 5.43
N MET A 226 -5.85 -14.87 6.39
CA MET A 226 -6.10 -14.34 7.74
C MET A 226 -6.28 -12.82 7.73
N ILE A 227 -5.56 -12.09 6.88
CA ILE A 227 -5.74 -10.64 6.74
C ILE A 227 -7.07 -10.30 6.08
N LEU A 228 -7.49 -11.02 5.03
CA LEU A 228 -8.86 -10.88 4.52
C LEU A 228 -9.89 -11.13 5.64
N ARG A 229 -9.65 -12.14 6.49
CA ARG A 229 -10.53 -12.49 7.62
C ARG A 229 -10.73 -11.36 8.62
N GLU A 230 -9.70 -10.57 8.90
CA GLU A 230 -9.90 -9.38 9.71
C GLU A 230 -10.53 -8.24 8.89
N LEU A 231 -10.11 -8.04 7.63
CA LEU A 231 -10.63 -6.97 6.76
C LEU A 231 -12.16 -7.02 6.61
N PHE A 232 -12.75 -8.18 6.37
CA PHE A 232 -14.22 -8.31 6.26
C PHE A 232 -14.97 -8.20 7.60
N GLN A 233 -14.28 -8.20 8.74
CA GLN A 233 -14.89 -7.96 10.05
C GLN A 233 -14.91 -6.47 10.40
N VAL A 234 -13.91 -5.68 9.96
CA VAL A 234 -13.71 -4.30 10.43
C VAL A 234 -13.83 -3.22 9.35
N ALA A 235 -13.68 -3.54 8.06
CA ALA A 235 -13.59 -2.57 6.96
C ALA A 235 -14.53 -2.91 5.78
N GLU A 236 -14.93 -1.88 5.04
CA GLU A 236 -15.77 -2.01 3.85
C GLU A 236 -14.91 -2.26 2.60
N ILE A 237 -14.91 -3.51 2.12
CA ILE A 237 -14.11 -3.94 0.95
C ILE A 237 -15.04 -4.18 -0.24
N ASP A 238 -14.84 -3.47 -1.37
CA ASP A 238 -15.62 -3.70 -2.59
C ASP A 238 -15.10 -4.90 -3.39
N PHE A 239 -13.78 -5.01 -3.52
CA PHE A 239 -13.11 -5.99 -4.38
C PHE A 239 -11.98 -6.72 -3.68
N VAL A 240 -11.75 -7.96 -4.12
CA VAL A 240 -10.67 -8.84 -3.67
C VAL A 240 -9.87 -9.29 -4.89
N ALA A 241 -8.58 -8.99 -4.87
CA ALA A 241 -7.56 -9.59 -5.72
C ALA A 241 -6.70 -10.53 -4.85
N ARG A 242 -6.20 -11.61 -5.43
CA ARG A 242 -5.29 -12.53 -4.75
C ARG A 242 -4.13 -12.88 -5.67
N ALA A 243 -2.93 -12.99 -5.10
CA ALA A 243 -1.79 -13.55 -5.80
C ALA A 243 -2.04 -15.05 -6.15
N PRO A 244 -1.31 -15.62 -7.13
CA PRO A 244 -1.34 -17.06 -7.39
C PRO A 244 -0.97 -17.86 -6.13
N THR A 245 -1.50 -19.07 -5.99
CA THR A 245 -1.28 -19.94 -4.81
C THR A 245 0.20 -20.06 -4.45
N ASN A 246 0.54 -19.90 -3.17
CA ASN A 246 1.91 -19.90 -2.64
C ASN A 246 2.84 -18.87 -3.32
N THR A 247 2.32 -17.71 -3.70
CA THR A 247 3.10 -16.57 -4.22
C THR A 247 2.76 -15.31 -3.42
N GLU A 248 3.78 -14.55 -3.07
CA GLU A 248 3.70 -13.29 -2.33
C GLU A 248 3.61 -12.10 -3.31
N VAL A 249 2.87 -11.05 -2.96
CA VAL A 249 2.63 -9.88 -3.83
C VAL A 249 3.95 -9.14 -4.12
N GLU A 250 4.88 -9.09 -3.18
CA GLU A 250 6.23 -8.51 -3.37
C GLU A 250 7.06 -9.19 -4.49
N HIS A 251 6.77 -10.45 -4.83
CA HIS A 251 7.48 -11.23 -5.85
C HIS A 251 6.79 -11.26 -7.22
N LEU A 252 5.62 -10.63 -7.37
CA LEU A 252 4.88 -10.66 -8.64
C LEU A 252 5.49 -9.75 -9.71
N ALA A 253 5.64 -10.28 -10.92
CA ALA A 253 6.00 -9.49 -12.09
C ALA A 253 4.82 -8.62 -12.57
N HIS A 254 5.12 -7.53 -13.29
CA HIS A 254 4.14 -6.54 -13.79
C HIS A 254 2.89 -7.18 -14.43
N LYS A 255 3.10 -8.16 -15.33
CA LYS A 255 2.02 -8.87 -16.03
C LYS A 255 1.12 -9.69 -15.09
N GLN A 256 1.66 -10.19 -13.98
CA GLN A 256 0.91 -10.93 -12.97
C GLN A 256 0.11 -9.98 -12.08
N VAL A 257 0.72 -8.91 -11.57
CA VAL A 257 0.02 -7.84 -10.80
C VAL A 257 -1.17 -7.31 -11.59
N MET A 258 -0.94 -6.88 -12.84
CA MET A 258 -1.99 -6.36 -13.72
C MET A 258 -3.02 -7.43 -14.12
N LYS A 259 -2.70 -8.73 -14.03
CA LYS A 259 -3.70 -9.80 -14.19
C LYS A 259 -4.58 -9.92 -12.94
N CYS A 260 -3.98 -10.06 -11.76
CA CYS A 260 -4.70 -10.17 -10.49
C CYS A 260 -5.67 -9.01 -10.24
N LEU A 261 -5.26 -7.77 -10.58
CA LEU A 261 -6.12 -6.59 -10.43
C LEU A 261 -7.25 -6.49 -11.49
N ARG A 262 -7.07 -7.08 -12.68
CA ARG A 262 -8.13 -7.15 -13.71
C ARG A 262 -9.13 -8.28 -13.42
N ASP A 263 -8.63 -9.41 -12.92
CA ASP A 263 -9.43 -10.59 -12.59
C ASP A 263 -10.05 -10.51 -11.17
N LYS A 264 -10.00 -9.33 -10.53
CA LYS A 264 -10.52 -9.11 -9.16
C LYS A 264 -12.01 -9.41 -9.05
N SER A 265 -12.40 -10.12 -7.99
CA SER A 265 -13.80 -10.44 -7.69
C SER A 265 -14.40 -9.44 -6.72
N THR A 266 -15.72 -9.22 -6.78
CA THR A 266 -16.43 -8.52 -5.69
C THR A 266 -16.40 -9.35 -4.41
N THR A 267 -16.46 -8.69 -3.25
CA THR A 267 -16.37 -9.34 -1.93
C THR A 267 -17.42 -10.44 -1.72
N ASP A 268 -18.68 -10.21 -2.13
CA ASP A 268 -19.74 -11.24 -2.07
C ASP A 268 -19.35 -12.52 -2.84
N VAL A 269 -18.93 -12.36 -4.10
CA VAL A 269 -18.55 -13.48 -4.97
C VAL A 269 -17.32 -14.21 -4.43
N PHE A 270 -16.42 -13.51 -3.73
CA PHE A 270 -15.27 -14.10 -3.08
C PHE A 270 -15.67 -14.93 -1.85
N GLN A 271 -16.52 -14.38 -0.98
CA GLN A 271 -17.00 -15.06 0.24
C GLN A 271 -17.79 -16.33 -0.10
N ASP A 272 -18.70 -16.27 -1.08
CA ASP A 272 -19.49 -17.42 -1.53
C ASP A 272 -18.60 -18.56 -2.06
N LYS A 273 -17.61 -18.23 -2.90
CA LYS A 273 -16.65 -19.22 -3.46
C LYS A 273 -15.83 -19.92 -2.37
N HIS A 274 -15.43 -19.20 -1.32
CA HIS A 274 -14.63 -19.73 -0.23
C HIS A 274 -15.46 -20.28 0.95
N LYS A 275 -16.80 -20.35 0.79
CA LYS A 275 -17.76 -20.81 1.82
C LYS A 275 -17.63 -20.08 3.16
N TRP A 276 -17.26 -18.81 3.11
CA TRP A 276 -17.13 -18.01 4.31
C TRP A 276 -18.53 -17.57 4.76
N ALA A 277 -18.98 -18.14 5.88
CA ALA A 277 -20.29 -17.77 6.45
C ALA A 277 -20.29 -16.28 6.83
N ARG A 278 -21.22 -15.51 6.26
CA ARG A 278 -21.43 -14.08 6.60
C ARG A 278 -21.49 -13.91 8.12
N ALA A 279 -20.69 -12.98 8.65
CA ALA A 279 -20.59 -12.72 10.08
C ALA A 279 -21.88 -12.16 10.70
N ASP A 280 -22.80 -11.63 9.88
CA ASP A 280 -24.16 -11.26 10.29
C ASP A 280 -25.09 -12.46 10.45
N GLY A 281 -24.88 -13.17 11.56
CA GLY A 281 -25.74 -14.25 12.02
C GLY A 281 -25.84 -14.25 13.53
N LYS A 282 -26.86 -13.57 14.07
CA LYS A 282 -27.27 -13.68 15.49
C LYS A 282 -27.53 -15.15 15.84
N LYS A 283 -26.49 -15.87 16.28
CA LYS A 283 -26.62 -17.24 16.79
C LYS A 283 -27.51 -17.20 18.03
N LYS A 284 -28.78 -17.58 17.84
CA LYS A 284 -29.77 -17.79 18.88
C LYS A 284 -29.22 -18.89 19.81
N ARG A 285 -28.58 -18.47 20.91
CA ARG A 285 -27.98 -19.38 21.91
C ARG A 285 -29.08 -20.23 22.53
N SER A 286 -29.24 -21.47 22.05
CA SER A 286 -30.05 -22.46 22.74
C SER A 286 -29.39 -22.78 24.08
N ARG A 287 -30.00 -22.25 25.16
CA ARG A 287 -29.61 -22.57 26.53
C ARG A 287 -30.04 -24.02 26.80
N ARG A 288 -29.08 -24.91 27.05
CA ARG A 288 -29.31 -26.08 27.91
C ARG A 288 -28.09 -26.28 28.78
N GLY A 289 -28.23 -25.94 30.06
CA GLY A 289 -27.16 -25.99 31.05
C GLY A 289 -27.35 -27.11 32.08
N GLY A 290 -26.27 -27.40 32.82
CA GLY A 290 -26.24 -28.42 33.88
C GLY A 290 -26.02 -29.84 33.36
N ARG A 291 -25.38 -30.75 34.11
CA ARG A 291 -25.16 -30.75 35.57
C ARG A 291 -23.89 -31.55 35.97
N LYS A 292 -23.41 -31.28 37.19
CA LYS A 292 -22.14 -31.71 37.83
C LYS A 292 -21.91 -33.23 37.98
N SER A 293 -20.64 -33.66 37.86
CA SER A 293 -19.90 -34.52 38.82
C SER A 293 -18.41 -34.58 38.43
N LYS A 294 -17.42 -34.10 39.22
CA LYS A 294 -16.83 -34.56 40.50
C LYS A 294 -15.68 -35.61 40.38
N ALA A 295 -14.48 -35.10 40.09
CA ALA A 295 -13.14 -35.48 40.61
C ALA A 295 -12.69 -36.96 40.76
N LYS A 296 -11.55 -37.31 40.11
CA LYS A 296 -10.27 -37.66 40.79
C LYS A 296 -9.06 -37.62 39.83
N LYS A 297 -7.85 -37.48 40.39
CA LYS A 297 -6.55 -37.52 39.69
C LYS A 297 -6.10 -38.97 39.43
N ALA A 298 -5.39 -39.22 38.33
CA ALA A 298 -3.94 -39.51 38.28
C ALA A 298 -3.52 -40.05 36.90
N ASP A 299 -2.23 -39.93 36.61
CA ASP A 299 -1.44 -40.33 35.42
C ASP A 299 -1.72 -41.80 34.96
N ASP A 300 -1.46 -42.25 33.72
CA ASP A 300 -0.23 -42.10 32.92
C ASP A 300 -0.47 -42.40 31.40
N VAL A 301 0.59 -42.40 30.61
CA VAL A 301 0.73 -42.42 29.14
C VAL A 301 0.37 -43.75 28.46
N ALA A 302 -0.32 -43.73 27.29
CA ALA A 302 0.14 -44.33 26.01
C ALA A 302 -0.95 -44.52 24.90
N LYS A 303 -0.68 -43.89 23.73
CA LYS A 303 -0.65 -44.51 22.38
C LYS A 303 -1.93 -45.07 21.69
N ALA A 304 -2.41 -44.26 20.72
CA ALA A 304 -2.85 -44.58 19.33
C ALA A 304 -4.04 -45.54 19.01
N SER A 305 -4.95 -45.03 18.15
CA SER A 305 -5.74 -45.71 17.06
C SER A 305 -6.39 -47.08 17.34
N GLU A 306 -7.69 -47.31 17.15
CA GLU A 306 -8.48 -47.11 15.91
C GLU A 306 -10.02 -47.21 16.19
N GLU A 307 -10.87 -47.19 15.15
CA GLU A 307 -12.35 -47.21 15.18
C GLU A 307 -12.95 -48.63 15.48
N PRO A 308 -14.27 -48.99 15.34
CA PRO A 308 -15.48 -48.20 14.96
C PRO A 308 -16.83 -48.57 15.70
N SER A 309 -17.93 -47.95 15.22
CA SER A 309 -19.25 -48.58 14.96
C SER A 309 -20.39 -48.63 16.02
N ALA A 310 -21.57 -48.14 15.58
CA ALA A 310 -22.94 -48.65 15.85
C ALA A 310 -23.52 -48.64 17.30
N SER A 311 -24.84 -48.61 17.53
CA SER A 311 -26.03 -48.44 16.66
C SER A 311 -27.25 -47.94 17.47
N GLU A 312 -28.27 -47.42 16.76
CA GLU A 312 -29.75 -47.56 16.99
C GLU A 312 -30.34 -47.23 18.40
N SER A 313 -31.49 -46.54 18.53
CA SER A 313 -32.73 -46.70 17.77
C SER A 313 -33.75 -45.54 18.00
N ALA A 314 -34.77 -45.56 17.14
CA ALA A 314 -36.11 -44.95 17.12
C ALA A 314 -36.86 -44.79 18.48
N ASP A 315 -38.02 -44.12 18.62
CA ASP A 315 -39.02 -43.76 17.59
C ASP A 315 -39.98 -42.59 17.96
N VAL A 316 -40.64 -42.03 16.93
CA VAL A 316 -41.94 -41.30 16.82
C VAL A 316 -42.66 -40.68 18.03
N SER A 317 -43.09 -39.40 17.90
CA SER A 317 -44.53 -38.97 18.00
C SER A 317 -44.74 -37.48 17.63
N GLU A 318 -46.00 -37.13 17.27
CA GLU A 318 -46.39 -35.99 16.40
C GLU A 318 -47.26 -34.90 17.15
N PRO A 319 -47.99 -33.92 16.52
CA PRO A 319 -48.17 -32.55 17.04
C PRO A 319 -49.59 -32.23 17.60
N PRO A 320 -49.87 -30.96 18.00
CA PRO A 320 -50.69 -29.99 17.21
C PRO A 320 -50.10 -28.54 17.19
N ALA A 321 -50.41 -27.62 16.25
CA ALA A 321 -51.63 -26.78 16.02
C ALA A 321 -52.02 -25.88 17.23
N GLU A 322 -52.50 -24.62 17.15
CA GLU A 322 -52.77 -23.64 16.05
C GLU A 322 -52.95 -22.20 16.67
N GLU A 323 -53.42 -21.20 15.90
CA GLU A 323 -53.86 -19.82 16.29
C GLU A 323 -52.79 -18.81 16.83
N ALA A 324 -52.70 -17.51 16.50
CA ALA A 324 -53.53 -16.44 15.88
C ALA A 324 -54.04 -15.36 16.88
N ALA A 325 -53.61 -14.09 16.72
CA ALA A 325 -54.29 -12.84 17.11
C ALA A 325 -53.49 -11.59 16.68
N GLN A 326 -54.16 -10.45 16.48
CA GLN A 326 -53.63 -9.16 15.96
C GLN A 326 -53.93 -7.99 16.92
N LEU A 327 -53.55 -6.75 16.52
CA LEU A 327 -54.01 -5.42 17.01
C LEU A 327 -53.36 -4.97 18.35
N GLU A 328 -53.07 -3.68 18.66
CA GLU A 328 -53.33 -2.31 18.12
C GLU A 328 -52.18 -1.38 18.65
N ALA A 329 -51.99 -0.08 18.36
CA ALA A 329 -52.23 0.84 17.22
C ALA A 329 -51.70 2.26 17.60
N THR A 330 -51.99 3.31 16.79
CA THR A 330 -51.75 4.77 17.03
C THR A 330 -50.30 5.29 17.09
N GLU A 331 -49.95 6.51 16.67
CA GLU A 331 -50.39 7.36 15.53
C GLU A 331 -49.43 8.57 15.42
N ALA A 332 -49.23 9.12 14.21
CA ALA A 332 -48.94 10.54 13.88
C ALA A 332 -48.08 10.69 12.60
N ALA A 333 -48.74 10.93 11.46
CA ALA A 333 -48.12 11.48 10.24
C ALA A 333 -48.25 13.03 10.22
N PRO A 334 -47.69 13.75 9.22
CA PRO A 334 -48.28 13.80 7.87
C PRO A 334 -47.25 13.46 6.77
N GLU A 335 -47.54 12.72 5.69
CA GLU A 335 -48.64 12.81 4.70
C GLU A 335 -48.58 14.00 3.73
N VAL A 336 -47.92 13.76 2.58
CA VAL A 336 -48.44 14.00 1.21
C VAL A 336 -47.84 12.85 0.37
N ALA A 337 -48.53 11.74 0.04
CA ALA A 337 -49.64 11.58 -0.91
C ALA A 337 -49.34 12.20 -2.30
N SER A 338 -49.56 11.57 -3.46
CA SER A 338 -49.87 10.16 -3.79
C SER A 338 -49.89 10.00 -5.32
N SER A 339 -49.10 9.09 -5.91
CA SER A 339 -49.37 8.58 -7.28
C SER A 339 -48.67 7.25 -7.61
N ARG A 340 -49.48 6.22 -7.82
CA ARG A 340 -49.31 5.10 -8.76
C ARG A 340 -50.70 4.81 -9.35
N PRO A 341 -50.85 4.19 -10.53
CA PRO A 341 -49.88 3.98 -11.61
C PRO A 341 -50.36 4.50 -12.98
N THR A 342 -49.42 4.85 -13.87
CA THR A 342 -49.64 4.88 -15.33
C THR A 342 -48.38 4.44 -16.07
N GLU A 343 -47.21 4.95 -15.67
CA GLU A 343 -45.90 4.54 -16.22
C GLU A 343 -45.58 3.05 -15.95
N ALA A 344 -45.98 2.53 -14.78
CA ALA A 344 -45.64 1.17 -14.36
C ALA A 344 -46.30 0.08 -15.23
N ASP A 345 -47.56 0.28 -15.61
CA ASP A 345 -48.32 -0.69 -16.41
C ASP A 345 -47.86 -0.70 -17.88
N ALA A 346 -47.57 0.47 -18.46
CA ALA A 346 -46.99 0.59 -19.80
C ALA A 346 -45.61 -0.09 -19.90
N LEU A 347 -44.76 0.06 -18.87
CA LEU A 347 -43.48 -0.64 -18.78
C LEU A 347 -43.66 -2.16 -18.59
N LEU A 348 -44.75 -2.61 -17.93
CA LEU A 348 -45.09 -4.02 -17.79
C LEU A 348 -45.51 -4.65 -19.13
N GLU A 349 -46.40 -3.98 -19.87
CA GLU A 349 -46.85 -4.42 -21.21
C GLU A 349 -45.66 -4.55 -22.17
N HIS A 350 -44.73 -3.58 -22.15
CA HIS A 350 -43.52 -3.67 -22.96
C HIS A 350 -42.58 -4.80 -22.53
N LEU A 351 -42.49 -5.12 -21.23
CA LEU A 351 -41.69 -6.24 -20.73
C LEU A 351 -42.31 -7.59 -21.08
N ASP A 352 -43.64 -7.73 -21.03
CA ASP A 352 -44.32 -8.95 -21.46
C ASP A 352 -44.31 -9.12 -22.99
N ALA A 353 -44.40 -8.03 -23.76
CA ALA A 353 -44.24 -8.07 -25.21
C ALA A 353 -42.82 -8.41 -25.70
N LEU A 354 -41.80 -8.24 -24.85
CA LEU A 354 -40.40 -8.58 -25.15
C LEU A 354 -39.99 -9.98 -24.67
N LYS A 355 -40.83 -10.67 -23.90
CA LYS A 355 -40.51 -11.92 -23.21
C LYS A 355 -40.11 -13.05 -24.18
N GLY A 356 -38.84 -13.46 -24.11
CA GLY A 356 -38.26 -14.51 -24.97
C GLY A 356 -37.69 -14.01 -26.30
N SER A 357 -37.73 -12.71 -26.57
CA SER A 357 -37.21 -12.10 -27.80
C SER A 357 -35.70 -11.79 -27.76
N LYS A 358 -35.11 -11.63 -26.56
CA LYS A 358 -33.76 -11.07 -26.36
C LYS A 358 -33.56 -9.67 -26.96
N ASN A 359 -34.64 -8.92 -27.16
CA ASN A 359 -34.61 -7.53 -27.60
C ASN A 359 -34.67 -6.57 -26.40
N ALA A 360 -34.33 -5.31 -26.69
CA ALA A 360 -34.44 -4.18 -25.79
C ALA A 360 -35.09 -3.01 -26.51
N ARG A 361 -35.93 -2.26 -25.79
CA ARG A 361 -36.61 -1.05 -26.27
C ARG A 361 -36.09 0.16 -25.51
N LEU A 362 -35.82 1.21 -26.27
CA LEU A 362 -35.49 2.54 -25.80
C LEU A 362 -36.76 3.41 -25.92
N LEU A 363 -37.23 3.97 -24.80
CA LEU A 363 -38.45 4.75 -24.71
C LEU A 363 -38.15 6.23 -24.41
N ALA A 364 -38.75 7.11 -25.21
CA ALA A 364 -38.88 8.53 -24.91
C ALA A 364 -40.35 8.77 -24.57
N ASP A 365 -40.62 9.25 -23.35
CA ASP A 365 -41.96 9.60 -22.84
C ASP A 365 -43.06 8.58 -23.22
N ASP A 366 -42.87 7.34 -22.73
CA ASP A 366 -43.71 6.15 -22.95
C ASP A 366 -43.94 5.73 -24.41
N LYS A 367 -43.19 6.28 -25.37
CA LYS A 367 -43.19 5.83 -26.77
C LYS A 367 -41.89 5.12 -27.14
N VAL A 368 -42.05 3.91 -27.69
CA VAL A 368 -40.94 3.12 -28.24
C VAL A 368 -40.28 3.91 -29.36
N SER A 369 -39.08 4.43 -29.10
CA SER A 369 -38.30 5.19 -30.07
C SER A 369 -37.44 4.27 -30.93
N VAL A 370 -36.87 3.22 -30.32
CA VAL A 370 -36.03 2.23 -31.00
C VAL A 370 -36.19 0.86 -30.35
N GLU A 371 -36.35 -0.21 -31.15
CA GLU A 371 -36.17 -1.59 -30.72
C GLU A 371 -34.89 -2.19 -31.31
N LEU A 372 -34.06 -2.81 -30.48
CA LEU A 372 -32.74 -3.34 -30.84
C LEU A 372 -32.48 -4.70 -30.18
N PRO A 373 -31.76 -5.63 -30.83
CA PRO A 373 -31.22 -6.81 -30.15
C PRO A 373 -30.25 -6.40 -29.04
N ILE A 374 -30.29 -7.08 -27.89
CA ILE A 374 -29.42 -6.77 -26.73
C ILE A 374 -27.92 -6.75 -27.10
N THR A 375 -27.50 -7.58 -28.06
CA THR A 375 -26.12 -7.63 -28.59
C THR A 375 -25.65 -6.29 -29.18
N LYS A 376 -26.54 -5.49 -29.77
CA LYS A 376 -26.23 -4.18 -30.39
C LYS A 376 -26.49 -2.99 -29.46
N LEU A 377 -27.08 -3.22 -28.30
CA LEU A 377 -27.38 -2.19 -27.30
C LEU A 377 -26.10 -1.48 -26.83
N GLN A 378 -25.02 -2.23 -26.60
CA GLN A 378 -23.75 -1.68 -26.11
C GLN A 378 -23.14 -0.68 -27.11
N GLU A 379 -23.10 -1.01 -28.41
CA GLU A 379 -22.59 -0.12 -29.46
C GLU A 379 -23.43 1.16 -29.63
N GLN A 380 -24.75 1.09 -29.38
CA GLN A 380 -25.66 2.22 -29.51
C GLN A 380 -25.62 3.15 -28.29
N LEU A 381 -25.45 2.59 -27.08
CA LEU A 381 -25.20 3.37 -25.86
C LEU A 381 -23.80 4.01 -25.86
N GLN A 382 -22.81 3.38 -26.51
CA GLN A 382 -21.43 3.87 -26.56
C GLN A 382 -21.21 4.98 -27.62
N LYS A 383 -22.15 5.17 -28.55
CA LYS A 383 -22.15 6.33 -29.45
C LYS A 383 -22.56 7.58 -28.68
N LYS A 384 -21.58 8.38 -28.27
CA LYS A 384 -21.79 9.66 -27.57
C LYS A 384 -22.75 10.58 -28.31
N GLY A 385 -23.97 10.65 -27.81
CA GLY A 385 -25.06 11.49 -28.28
C GLY A 385 -26.21 11.32 -27.30
N ASN A 386 -26.79 12.44 -26.84
CA ASN A 386 -27.90 12.40 -25.92
C ASN A 386 -29.13 11.87 -26.68
N ASN A 387 -29.47 10.59 -26.50
CA ASN A 387 -30.40 9.90 -27.40
C ASN A 387 -31.87 10.30 -27.23
N GLY A 388 -32.18 11.20 -26.29
CA GLY A 388 -33.55 11.66 -26.01
C GLY A 388 -34.43 10.59 -25.37
N VAL A 389 -33.82 9.55 -24.81
CA VAL A 389 -34.48 8.36 -24.26
C VAL A 389 -34.43 8.41 -22.74
N ASN A 390 -35.59 8.35 -22.11
CA ASN A 390 -35.72 8.45 -20.65
C ASN A 390 -35.71 7.07 -19.96
N ALA A 391 -36.16 6.02 -20.64
CA ALA A 391 -36.25 4.66 -20.10
C ALA A 391 -35.75 3.56 -21.06
N LEU A 392 -35.16 2.50 -20.50
CA LEU A 392 -34.69 1.31 -21.19
C LEU A 392 -35.41 0.07 -20.63
N VAL A 393 -36.12 -0.68 -21.47
CA VAL A 393 -36.76 -1.96 -21.12
C VAL A 393 -36.08 -3.10 -21.87
N MET A 394 -35.66 -4.17 -21.20
CA MET A 394 -34.95 -5.28 -21.85
C MET A 394 -35.30 -6.68 -21.32
N ASP A 395 -35.39 -7.64 -22.24
CA ASP A 395 -35.54 -9.08 -21.94
C ASP A 395 -34.19 -9.70 -21.57
N GLY A 396 -33.67 -9.34 -20.39
CA GLY A 396 -32.35 -9.79 -19.96
C GLY A 396 -31.96 -9.44 -18.52
N ILE A 397 -30.66 -9.45 -18.26
CA ILE A 397 -30.06 -9.25 -16.93
C ILE A 397 -29.42 -7.85 -16.84
N ILE A 398 -29.78 -7.06 -15.82
CA ILE A 398 -29.06 -5.82 -15.49
C ILE A 398 -27.64 -6.19 -15.04
N THR A 399 -26.64 -5.77 -15.81
CA THR A 399 -25.22 -5.96 -15.51
C THR A 399 -24.57 -4.61 -15.19
N GLN A 400 -23.46 -4.62 -14.44
CA GLN A 400 -22.76 -3.40 -14.05
C GLN A 400 -22.37 -2.54 -15.27
N ARG A 401 -21.81 -3.15 -16.33
CA ARG A 401 -21.46 -2.44 -17.58
C ARG A 401 -22.63 -1.68 -18.21
N LEU A 402 -23.87 -2.15 -18.03
CA LEU A 402 -25.06 -1.48 -18.53
C LEU A 402 -25.47 -0.33 -17.60
N VAL A 403 -25.35 -0.51 -16.28
CA VAL A 403 -25.55 0.55 -15.27
C VAL A 403 -24.55 1.69 -15.46
N ASP A 404 -23.31 1.40 -15.87
CA ASP A 404 -22.27 2.40 -16.11
C ASP A 404 -22.49 3.19 -17.43
N LEU A 405 -23.07 2.56 -18.47
CA LEU A 405 -23.32 3.17 -19.80
C LEU A 405 -24.65 3.93 -19.91
N VAL A 406 -25.60 3.65 -19.01
CA VAL A 406 -26.95 4.25 -19.01
C VAL A 406 -26.96 5.76 -18.74
N PRO A 407 -26.17 6.31 -17.79
CA PRO A 407 -26.04 7.76 -17.57
C PRO A 407 -25.49 8.51 -18.79
N ASP A 408 -24.45 7.96 -19.44
CA ASP A 408 -23.81 8.56 -20.62
C ASP A 408 -24.76 8.70 -21.83
N ALA A 409 -25.81 7.87 -21.87
CA ALA A 409 -26.86 7.89 -22.89
C ALA A 409 -28.08 8.75 -22.52
N GLY A 410 -28.11 9.36 -21.33
CA GLY A 410 -29.22 10.19 -20.83
C GLY A 410 -30.38 9.43 -20.18
N ILE A 411 -30.24 8.12 -19.97
CA ILE A 411 -31.34 7.24 -19.53
C ILE A 411 -31.44 7.24 -18.00
N SER A 412 -32.63 7.53 -17.46
CA SER A 412 -32.88 7.65 -16.01
C SER A 412 -33.44 6.37 -15.37
N THR A 413 -34.10 5.53 -16.17
CA THR A 413 -34.85 4.36 -15.70
C THR A 413 -34.50 3.11 -16.51
N VAL A 414 -34.19 2.00 -15.84
CA VAL A 414 -33.87 0.72 -16.48
C VAL A 414 -34.77 -0.38 -15.89
N VAL A 415 -35.45 -1.10 -16.77
CA VAL A 415 -36.34 -2.22 -16.44
C VAL A 415 -35.84 -3.50 -17.11
N ALA A 416 -35.72 -4.59 -16.35
CA ALA A 416 -35.34 -5.88 -16.92
C ALA A 416 -35.98 -7.09 -16.20
N GLU A 417 -35.87 -8.27 -16.82
CA GLU A 417 -36.37 -9.52 -16.23
C GLU A 417 -35.65 -9.89 -14.92
N LYS A 418 -34.32 -9.73 -14.89
CA LYS A 418 -33.47 -10.13 -13.75
C LYS A 418 -32.39 -9.10 -13.44
N LYS A 419 -31.93 -9.06 -12.19
CA LYS A 419 -30.82 -8.23 -11.72
C LYS A 419 -29.59 -9.09 -11.48
N GLY A 420 -28.46 -8.74 -12.09
CA GLY A 420 -27.16 -9.35 -11.80
C GLY A 420 -26.55 -8.81 -10.49
N PRO A 421 -25.41 -9.34 -10.04
CA PRO A 421 -24.67 -8.77 -8.92
C PRO A 421 -24.21 -7.35 -9.28
N LEU A 422 -24.64 -6.37 -8.49
CA LEU A 422 -24.20 -4.97 -8.59
C LEU A 422 -23.53 -4.60 -7.25
N PRO A 423 -22.24 -4.21 -7.24
CA PRO A 423 -21.51 -3.94 -5.99
C PRO A 423 -22.03 -2.72 -5.23
N ARG A 424 -22.56 -1.71 -5.93
CA ARG A 424 -23.22 -0.54 -5.32
C ARG A 424 -24.53 -0.25 -6.06
N LYS A 425 -25.53 0.32 -5.38
CA LYS A 425 -26.77 0.81 -6.03
C LYS A 425 -26.49 2.17 -6.66
N PRO A 426 -26.79 2.41 -7.96
CA PRO A 426 -26.63 3.73 -8.55
C PRO A 426 -27.61 4.73 -7.90
N VAL A 427 -27.11 5.90 -7.51
CA VAL A 427 -27.92 6.95 -6.85
C VAL A 427 -28.81 7.71 -7.84
N ALA A 428 -28.38 7.80 -9.10
CA ALA A 428 -29.05 8.58 -10.16
C ALA A 428 -29.99 7.77 -11.07
N ILE A 429 -30.04 6.44 -10.94
CA ILE A 429 -30.76 5.56 -11.88
C ILE A 429 -31.80 4.73 -11.13
N LYS A 430 -33.07 4.78 -11.58
CA LYS A 430 -34.12 3.89 -11.09
C LYS A 430 -33.99 2.52 -11.77
N LEU A 431 -33.63 1.49 -10.99
CA LEU A 431 -33.54 0.11 -11.47
C LEU A 431 -34.77 -0.68 -11.01
N TYR A 432 -35.58 -1.14 -11.96
CA TYR A 432 -36.74 -2.01 -11.71
C TYR A 432 -36.50 -3.41 -12.30
N THR A 433 -36.88 -4.44 -11.55
CA THR A 433 -37.04 -5.80 -12.08
C THR A 433 -38.50 -6.14 -12.27
N ARG A 434 -38.80 -7.22 -12.99
CA ARG A 434 -40.17 -7.76 -13.06
C ARG A 434 -40.81 -7.96 -11.68
N LYS A 435 -40.02 -8.29 -10.64
CA LYS A 435 -40.50 -8.48 -9.25
C LYS A 435 -40.81 -7.17 -8.51
N ASP A 436 -40.30 -6.03 -8.98
CA ASP A 436 -40.53 -4.72 -8.38
C ASP A 436 -41.75 -3.99 -8.99
N LEU A 437 -42.27 -4.54 -10.10
CA LEU A 437 -43.39 -4.02 -10.88
C LEU A 437 -44.60 -4.98 -10.94
N SER A 438 -44.47 -6.22 -10.44
CA SER A 438 -45.53 -7.26 -10.39
C SER A 438 -46.23 -7.34 -9.03
#